data_AF-A0A965Y4C6-F1
#
_entry.id   AF-A0A965Y4C6-F1
#
_cell.length_a   1.000
_cell.length_b   1.000
_cell.length_c   1.000
_cell.angle_alpha   90.00
_cell.angle_beta   90.00
_cell.angle_gamma   90.00
#
_symmetry.space_group_name_H-M   'P 1'
#
loop_
_entity.id
_entity.type
_entity.pdbx_description
1 polymer ?
#
loop_
_entity_poly.entity_id
_entity_poly.type
_entity_poly.pdbx_seq_one_letter_code
_entity_poly.pdbx_strand_id
1 'polypeptide(L)' 'IGEHVESILEKLRTSPKAEGQERIYIHGEKEFERRKKALAEGVYLDPATWSKLDEFADLFGMPRLVP' A
#
# COMPACT_ATOMS: atom_id res chain seq x y z
N ILE A 1 -23.07 27.81 7.56
CA ILE A 1 -22.77 26.70 6.61
C ILE A 1 -21.83 25.66 7.24
N GLY A 2 -20.80 26.05 8.00
CA GLY A 2 -19.89 25.11 8.68
C GLY A 2 -20.56 24.17 9.69
N GLU A 3 -21.43 24.67 10.58
CA GLU A 3 -22.02 23.84 11.66
C GLU A 3 -22.92 22.69 11.18
N HIS A 4 -23.58 22.85 10.03
CA HIS A 4 -24.48 21.81 9.51
C HIS A 4 -23.69 20.60 8.98
N VAL A 5 -22.54 20.87 8.36
CA VAL A 5 -21.62 19.84 7.86
C VAL A 5 -20.97 19.10 9.03
N GLU A 6 -20.63 19.83 10.11
CA GLU A 6 -20.01 19.26 11.30
C GLU A 6 -20.96 18.29 12.04
N SER A 7 -22.24 18.64 12.21
CA SER A 7 -23.21 17.73 12.84
C SER A 7 -23.52 16.49 11.99
N ILE A 8 -23.44 16.60 10.65
CA ILE A 8 -23.62 15.45 9.75
C ILE A 8 -22.42 14.49 9.88
N LEU A 9 -21.20 15.04 9.93
CA LEU A 9 -19.99 14.25 10.09
C LEU A 9 -19.90 13.58 11.47
N GLU A 10 -20.39 14.24 12.53
CA GLU A 10 -20.43 13.69 13.88
C GLU A 10 -21.43 12.52 13.99
N LYS A 11 -22.60 12.63 13.35
CA LYS A 11 -23.61 11.56 13.28
C LYS A 11 -23.13 10.35 12.48
N LEU A 12 -22.35 10.56 11.43
CA LEU A 12 -21.75 9.47 10.64
C LEU A 12 -20.67 8.72 11.43
N ARG A 13 -19.90 9.40 12.28
CA ARG A 13 -18.85 8.79 13.13
C ARG A 13 -19.41 8.05 14.35
N THR A 14 -20.56 8.48 14.86
CA THR A 14 -21.22 7.91 16.05
C THR A 14 -22.27 6.86 15.72
N SER A 15 -22.57 6.64 14.43
CA SER A 15 -23.47 5.57 13.98
C SER A 15 -22.91 4.19 14.36
N PRO A 16 -23.78 3.19 14.63
CA PRO A 16 -23.35 1.89 15.13
C PRO A 16 -22.37 1.26 14.14
N LYS A 17 -21.15 0.99 14.62
CA LYS A 17 -20.18 0.20 13.87
C LYS A 17 -20.76 -1.21 13.71
N ALA A 18 -20.71 -1.75 12.49
CA ALA A 18 -21.13 -3.13 12.24
C ALA A 18 -20.41 -4.07 13.21
N GLU A 19 -21.15 -5.03 13.80
CA GLU A 19 -20.60 -5.98 14.77
C GLU A 19 -19.35 -6.68 14.19
N GLY A 20 -18.24 -6.61 14.93
CA GLY A 20 -17.01 -7.37 14.64
C GLY A 20 -15.87 -6.64 13.92
N GLN A 21 -15.91 -5.31 13.76
CA GLN A 21 -14.80 -4.56 13.12
C GLN A 21 -14.19 -3.51 14.06
N GLU A 22 -13.00 -3.79 14.59
CA GLU A 22 -12.30 -2.93 15.56
C GLU A 22 -11.72 -1.63 14.96
N ARG A 23 -11.52 -1.52 13.64
CA ARG A 23 -10.94 -0.31 13.01
C ARG A 23 -11.43 -0.07 11.58
N ILE A 24 -11.66 1.20 11.25
CA ILE A 24 -11.81 1.67 9.88
C ILE A 24 -10.39 1.95 9.36
N TYR A 25 -9.88 1.15 8.43
CA TYR A 25 -8.59 1.43 7.78
C TYR A 25 -8.69 2.73 6.98
N ILE A 26 -7.85 3.71 7.32
CA ILE A 26 -7.69 4.92 6.51
C ILE A 26 -6.87 4.53 5.27
N HIS A 27 -7.24 5.04 4.10
CA HIS A 27 -6.50 4.80 2.85
C HIS A 27 -5.01 5.13 3.03
N GLY A 28 -4.11 4.20 2.71
CA GLY A 28 -2.65 4.42 2.72
C GLY A 28 -1.87 3.82 3.89
N GLU A 29 -2.52 3.40 4.99
CA GLU A 29 -1.80 2.87 6.16
C GLU A 29 -1.09 1.54 5.84
N LYS A 30 -1.74 0.67 5.06
CA LYS A 30 -1.16 -0.60 4.60
C LYS A 30 0.00 -0.36 3.64
N GLU A 31 -0.12 0.62 2.76
CA GLU A 31 0.92 1.01 1.81
C GLU A 31 2.15 1.57 2.54
N PHE A 32 1.95 2.37 3.59
CA PHE A 32 3.03 2.90 4.41
C PHE A 32 3.80 1.79 5.12
N GLU A 33 3.11 0.85 5.76
CA GLU A 33 3.74 -0.31 6.41
C GLU A 33 4.49 -1.19 5.39
N ARG A 34 3.88 -1.47 4.23
CA ARG A 34 4.54 -2.23 3.16
C ARG A 34 5.79 -1.52 2.63
N ARG A 35 5.76 -0.18 2.50
CA ARG A 35 6.93 0.62 2.10
C ARG A 35 8.04 0.53 3.15
N LYS A 36 7.69 0.68 4.43
CA LYS A 36 8.65 0.58 5.53
C LYS A 36 9.33 -0.79 5.56
N LYS A 37 8.55 -1.86 5.39
CA LYS A 37 9.06 -3.24 5.28
C LYS A 37 9.97 -3.41 4.07
N ALA A 38 9.54 -2.95 2.89
CA ALA A 38 10.33 -3.03 1.66
C ALA A 38 11.68 -2.31 1.75
N LEU A 39 11.74 -1.18 2.45
CA LEU A 39 13.00 -0.45 2.65
C LEU A 39 13.95 -1.18 3.61
N ALA A 40 13.42 -1.96 4.57
CA ALA A 40 14.21 -2.69 5.53
C ALA A 40 14.65 -4.08 5.04
N GLU A 41 13.76 -4.79 4.35
CA GLU A 41 13.94 -6.20 3.97
C GLU A 41 14.16 -6.41 2.46
N GLY A 42 14.02 -5.35 1.65
CA GLY A 42 13.99 -5.46 0.20
C GLY A 42 12.60 -5.78 -0.36
N VAL A 43 12.49 -5.76 -1.69
CA VAL A 43 11.23 -6.02 -2.40
C VAL A 43 11.27 -7.41 -3.01
N TYR A 44 10.33 -8.26 -2.63
CA TYR A 44 10.14 -9.53 -3.31
C TYR A 44 9.63 -9.28 -4.75
N LEU A 45 10.36 -9.85 -5.71
CA LEU A 45 9.93 -9.97 -7.10
C LEU A 45 9.73 -11.46 -7.40
N ASP A 46 8.66 -11.78 -8.12
CA ASP A 46 8.41 -13.15 -8.55
C ASP A 46 9.41 -13.60 -9.64
N PRO A 47 9.58 -14.92 -9.86
CA PRO A 47 10.55 -15.44 -10.82
C PRO A 47 10.36 -14.95 -12.26
N ALA A 48 9.11 -14.72 -12.70
CA ALA A 48 8.85 -14.23 -14.05
C ALA A 48 9.26 -12.76 -14.21
N THR A 49 9.09 -11.96 -13.15
CA THR A 49 9.59 -10.57 -13.12
C THR A 49 11.11 -10.53 -13.16
N TRP A 50 11.81 -11.40 -12.42
CA TRP A 50 13.27 -11.53 -12.53
C TRP A 50 13.72 -11.90 -13.93
N SER A 51 13.08 -12.89 -14.57
CA SER A 51 13.40 -13.29 -15.96
C SER A 51 13.29 -12.13 -16.93
N LYS A 52 12.24 -11.30 -16.81
CA LYS A 52 12.07 -10.12 -17.68
C LYS A 52 13.14 -9.06 -17.45
N LEU A 53 13.57 -8.86 -16.20
CA LEU A 53 14.65 -7.90 -15.89
C LEU A 53 15.97 -8.34 -16.51
N ASP A 54 16.26 -9.65 -16.49
CA ASP A 54 17.44 -10.21 -17.15
C ASP A 54 17.36 -10.05 -18.68
N GLU A 55 16.20 -10.31 -19.29
CA GLU A 55 15.98 -10.08 -20.72
C GLU A 55 16.22 -8.61 -21.12
N PHE A 56 15.73 -7.66 -20.32
CA PHE A 56 15.98 -6.24 -20.56
C PHE A 56 17.44 -5.86 -20.35
N ALA A 57 18.09 -6.41 -19.33
CA ALA A 57 19.50 -6.16 -19.08
C ALA A 57 20.35 -6.59 -20.30
N ASP A 58 20.09 -7.78 -20.84
CA ASP A 58 20.77 -8.27 -22.04
C ASP A 58 20.45 -7.42 -23.27
N LEU A 59 19.19 -7.04 -23.47
CA LEU A 59 18.75 -6.23 -24.62
C LEU A 59 19.43 -4.86 -24.67
N PHE A 60 19.60 -4.22 -23.51
CA PHE A 60 20.17 -2.88 -23.40
C PHE A 60 21.66 -2.87 -23.04
N GLY A 61 22.30 -4.05 -22.93
CA GLY A 61 23.71 -4.16 -22.54
C GLY A 61 23.99 -3.65 -21.12
N MET A 62 23.01 -3.77 -20.23
CA MET A 62 23.10 -3.36 -18.83
C MET A 62 23.51 -4.54 -17.94
N PRO A 63 24.18 -4.30 -16.81
CA PRO A 63 24.46 -5.34 -15.84
C PRO A 63 23.15 -5.85 -15.21
N ARG A 64 23.07 -7.18 -15.03
CA ARG A 64 21.93 -7.82 -14.35
C ARG A 64 21.90 -7.47 -12.87
N LEU A 65 20.69 -7.43 -12.32
CA LEU A 65 20.48 -7.20 -10.90
C LEU A 65 20.79 -8.48 -10.10
N VAL A 66 21.37 -8.32 -8.92
CA VAL A 66 21.67 -9.43 -8.01
C VAL A 66 20.64 -9.41 -6.87
N PRO A 67 20.06 -10.56 -6.48
CA PRO A 67 19.12 -10.65 -5.36
C PRO A 67 19.74 -10.29 -4.00
#